data_AF-A0A7V7B1G9-F1
#
_entry.id   AF-A0A7V7B1G9-F1
#
_cell.length_a   1.000
_cell.length_b   1.000
_cell.length_c   1.000
_cell.angle_alpha   90.00
_cell.angle_beta   90.00
_cell.angle_gamma   90.00
#
_symmetry.space_group_name_H-M   'P 1'
#
loop_
_entity.id
_entity.type
_entity.pdbx_description
1 polymer ?
#
loop_
_entity_poly.entity_id
_entity_poly.type
_entity_poly.pdbx_seq_one_letter_code
_entity_poly.pdbx_strand_id
1 'polypeptide(L)'
;FRYAYIVESKYQLESMKKELAKIEETNQSLKIQLSKLKSLDRIESVARTELGMIEPNLDSIIFIKSPDFSLAMQNERKQEKTTREADYGALSVMNKINAIMNIFN
;
A
#
# COMPACT_ATOMS: atom_id res chain seq x y z
N PHE A 1 -24.39 45.36 -9.44
CA PHE A 1 -23.15 44.55 -9.37
C PHE A 1 -23.25 43.34 -8.44
N ARG A 2 -23.61 43.47 -7.14
CA ARG A 2 -23.67 42.32 -6.20
C ARG A 2 -24.59 41.17 -6.61
N TYR A 3 -25.75 41.46 -7.20
CA TYR A 3 -26.71 40.43 -7.63
C TYR A 3 -26.17 39.56 -8.77
N ALA A 4 -25.48 40.16 -9.76
CA ALA A 4 -24.89 39.43 -10.88
C ALA A 4 -23.82 38.44 -10.40
N TYR A 5 -22.98 38.86 -9.46
CA TYR A 5 -21.97 38.00 -8.85
C TYR A 5 -22.59 36.80 -8.11
N ILE A 6 -23.64 37.03 -7.30
CA ILE A 6 -24.34 35.95 -6.59
C ILE A 6 -24.94 34.94 -7.59
N VAL A 7 -25.52 35.43 -8.68
CA VAL A 7 -26.10 34.56 -9.73
C VAL A 7 -25.01 33.74 -10.41
N GLU A 8 -23.89 34.36 -10.77
CA GLU A 8 -22.74 33.67 -11.35
C GLU A 8 -22.18 32.58 -10.41
N SER A 9 -21.96 32.91 -9.14
CA SER A 9 -21.49 31.94 -8.15
C SER A 9 -22.46 30.78 -7.96
N LYS A 10 -23.78 31.02 -8.02
CA LYS A 10 -24.78 29.95 -7.99
C LYS A 10 -24.67 29.03 -9.20
N TYR A 11 -24.49 29.59 -10.40
CA TYR A 11 -24.30 28.76 -11.61
C TYR A 11 -23.05 27.90 -11.52
N GLN A 12 -21.94 28.47 -11.05
CA GLN A 12 -20.70 27.72 -10.84
C GLN A 12 -20.89 26.60 -9.81
N LEU A 13 -21.56 26.88 -8.69
CA LEU A 13 -21.87 25.88 -7.66
C LEU A 13 -22.73 24.74 -8.22
N GLU A 14 -23.78 25.05 -8.98
CA GLU A 14 -24.64 24.03 -9.58
C GLU A 14 -23.91 23.21 -10.64
N SER A 15 -22.98 23.81 -11.39
CA SER A 15 -22.09 23.08 -12.30
C SER A 15 -21.19 22.10 -11.53
N MET A 16 -20.55 22.56 -10.46
CA MET A 16 -19.68 21.73 -9.62
C MET A 16 -20.44 20.57 -8.97
N LYS A 17 -21.68 20.80 -8.51
CA LYS A 17 -22.52 19.73 -7.96
C LYS A 17 -22.86 18.66 -8.99
N LYS A 18 -23.17 19.06 -10.22
CA LYS A 18 -23.44 18.11 -11.32
C LYS A 18 -22.22 17.28 -11.66
N GLU A 19 -21.05 17.91 -11.71
CA GLU A 19 -19.80 17.21 -11.96
C GLU A 19 -19.46 16.23 -10.84
N LEU A 20 -19.64 16.65 -9.58
CA LEU A 20 -19.46 15.78 -8.41
C LEU A 20 -20.38 14.56 -8.49
N ALA A 21 -21.68 14.75 -8.75
CA ALA A 21 -22.63 13.65 -8.88
C ALA A 21 -22.22 12.65 -9.98
N LYS A 22 -21.73 13.16 -11.13
CA LYS A 22 -21.23 12.31 -12.23
C LYS A 22 -20.00 11.51 -11.82
N ILE A 23 -19.07 12.13 -11.09
CA ILE A 23 -17.86 11.47 -10.58
C ILE A 23 -18.23 10.38 -9.57
N GLU A 24 -19.17 10.66 -8.66
CA GLU A 24 -19.64 9.71 -7.66
C GLU A 24 -20.32 8.49 -8.29
N GLU A 25 -21.19 8.71 -9.28
CA GLU A 25 -21.83 7.64 -10.05
C GLU A 25 -20.79 6.76 -10.76
N THR A 26 -19.81 7.39 -11.42
CA THR A 26 -18.72 6.68 -12.10
C THR A 26 -17.90 5.86 -11.10
N ASN A 27 -17.58 6.43 -9.94
CA ASN A 27 -16.84 5.75 -8.87
C ASN A 27 -17.60 4.52 -8.35
N GLN A 28 -18.91 4.64 -8.11
CA GLN A 28 -19.75 3.52 -7.68
C GLN A 28 -19.76 2.39 -8.71
N SER A 29 -19.93 2.72 -10.00
CA SER A 29 -19.87 1.73 -11.09
C SER A 29 -18.52 1.01 -11.14
N LEU A 30 -17.42 1.75 -11.03
CA LEU A 30 -16.07 1.17 -11.01
C LEU A 30 -15.86 0.25 -9.81
N LYS A 31 -16.36 0.61 -8.62
CA LYS A 31 -16.31 -0.25 -7.43
C LYS A 31 -17.06 -1.56 -7.63
N ILE A 32 -18.26 -1.50 -8.23
CA ILE A 32 -19.04 -2.71 -8.54
C ILE A 32 -18.27 -3.61 -9.51
N GLN A 33 -17.70 -3.04 -10.57
CA GLN A 33 -16.89 -3.79 -11.54
C GLN A 33 -15.65 -4.40 -10.88
N LEU A 34 -14.96 -3.65 -10.02
CA LEU A 34 -13.81 -4.14 -9.26
C LEU A 34 -14.19 -5.31 -8.36
N SER A 35 -15.31 -5.20 -7.64
CA SER A 35 -15.83 -6.28 -6.80
C SER A 35 -16.17 -7.53 -7.61
N LYS A 36 -16.74 -7.37 -8.80
CA LYS A 36 -16.97 -8.48 -9.74
C LYS A 36 -15.66 -9.08 -10.27
N LEU A 37 -14.66 -8.25 -10.54
CA LEU A 37 -13.36 -8.72 -11.01
C LEU A 37 -12.58 -9.49 -9.94
N LYS A 38 -12.70 -9.04 -8.68
CA LYS A 38 -12.11 -9.64 -7.49
C LYS A 38 -12.95 -10.75 -6.86
N SER A 39 -14.16 -11.00 -7.35
CA SER A 39 -15.00 -12.03 -6.76
C SER A 39 -14.32 -13.39 -6.90
N LEU A 40 -14.40 -14.20 -5.85
CA LEU A 40 -13.82 -15.54 -5.82
C LEU A 40 -14.39 -16.38 -6.98
N ASP A 41 -15.68 -16.24 -7.28
CA ASP A 41 -16.33 -16.92 -8.40
C ASP A 41 -15.63 -16.66 -9.75
N ARG A 42 -15.19 -15.42 -10.00
CA ARG A 42 -14.47 -15.10 -11.25
C ARG A 42 -13.05 -15.65 -11.22
N ILE A 43 -12.37 -15.52 -10.08
CA ILE A 43 -11.01 -16.05 -9.89
C ILE A 43 -11.04 -17.57 -10.12
N GLU A 44 -12.01 -18.26 -9.54
CA GLU A 44 -12.24 -19.69 -9.71
C GLU A 44 -12.57 -20.05 -11.16
N SER A 45 -13.47 -19.29 -11.80
CA SER A 45 -13.79 -19.50 -13.21
C SER A 45 -12.53 -19.42 -14.07
N VAL A 46 -11.75 -18.34 -13.97
CA VAL A 46 -10.51 -18.16 -14.74
C VAL A 46 -9.50 -19.27 -14.41
N ALA A 47 -9.34 -19.61 -13.13
CA ALA A 47 -8.48 -20.69 -12.68
C ALA A 47 -8.84 -22.02 -13.36
N ARG A 48 -10.13 -22.39 -13.38
CA ARG A 48 -10.59 -23.66 -13.95
C ARG A 48 -10.60 -23.65 -15.48
N THR A 49 -11.08 -22.57 -16.10
CA THR A 49 -11.35 -22.54 -17.55
C THR A 49 -10.15 -22.11 -18.38
N GLU A 50 -9.39 -21.11 -17.92
CA GLU A 50 -8.27 -20.56 -18.68
C GLU A 50 -6.93 -21.16 -18.25
N LEU A 51 -6.75 -21.38 -16.94
CA LEU A 51 -5.51 -21.92 -16.38
C LEU A 51 -5.53 -23.45 -16.20
N GLY A 52 -6.68 -24.09 -16.43
CA GLY A 52 -6.85 -25.54 -16.28
C GLY A 52 -6.61 -26.05 -14.85
N MET A 53 -6.74 -25.19 -13.85
CA MET A 53 -6.60 -25.57 -12.45
C MET A 53 -7.73 -26.51 -12.04
N ILE A 54 -7.34 -27.61 -11.38
CA ILE A 54 -8.27 -28.59 -10.84
C ILE A 54 -8.28 -28.42 -9.33
N GLU A 55 -9.46 -28.52 -8.73
CA GLU A 55 -9.60 -28.46 -7.29
C GLU A 55 -8.96 -29.70 -6.65
N PRO A 56 -8.03 -29.52 -5.69
CA PRO A 56 -7.36 -30.65 -5.06
C PRO A 56 -8.33 -31.43 -4.17
N ASN A 57 -8.29 -32.76 -4.25
CA ASN A 57 -8.93 -33.61 -3.25
C ASN A 57 -8.16 -33.49 -1.92
N LEU A 58 -8.85 -33.62 -0.78
CA LEU A 58 -8.24 -33.60 0.55
C LEU A 58 -7.09 -34.61 0.68
N ASP A 59 -7.20 -35.76 0.00
CA ASP A 59 -6.18 -36.80 -0.01
C ASP A 59 -4.87 -36.39 -0.73
N SER A 60 -4.89 -35.30 -1.52
CA SER A 60 -3.74 -34.77 -2.25
C SER A 60 -2.95 -33.70 -1.49
N ILE A 61 -3.39 -33.34 -0.27
CA ILE A 61 -2.74 -32.31 0.54
C ILE A 61 -1.55 -32.93 1.28
N ILE A 62 -0.33 -32.52 0.91
CA ILE A 62 0.91 -32.97 1.56
C ILE A 62 1.43 -31.86 2.48
N PHE A 63 1.51 -32.14 3.78
CA PHE A 63 2.12 -31.23 4.75
C PHE A 63 3.63 -31.46 4.79
N ILE A 64 4.41 -30.51 4.28
CA ILE A 64 5.87 -30.52 4.40
C ILE A 64 6.26 -29.66 5.60
N LYS A 65 7.02 -30.24 6.53
CA LYS A 65 7.65 -29.49 7.63
C LYS A 65 8.78 -28.64 7.04
N SER A 66 8.48 -27.38 6.71
CA SER A 66 9.50 -26.40 6.35
C SER A 66 10.41 -26.14 7.56
N PRO A 67 11.73 -25.92 7.38
CA PRO A 67 12.53 -25.23 8.38
C PRO A 67 11.86 -23.90 8.73
N ASP A 68 11.89 -23.51 10.01
CA ASP A 68 11.27 -22.27 10.47
C ASP A 68 11.77 -21.08 9.65
N PHE A 69 10.93 -20.58 8.75
CA PHE A 69 11.22 -19.43 7.88
C PHE A 69 11.52 -18.16 8.70
N SER A 70 11.10 -18.16 9.98
CA SER A 70 11.42 -17.20 11.02
C SER A 70 12.92 -17.03 11.25
N LEU A 71 13.71 -18.11 11.18
CA LEU A 71 15.14 -18.10 11.49
C LEU A 71 15.97 -17.49 10.35
N ALA A 72 15.59 -17.77 9.09
CA ALA A 72 16.25 -17.22 7.92
C ALA A 72 16.08 -15.68 7.82
N MET A 73 14.86 -15.17 8.01
CA MET A 73 14.60 -13.73 7.99
C MET A 73 15.10 -12.95 9.22
N GLN A 74 15.42 -13.62 10.33
CA GLN A 74 16.06 -12.98 11.49
C GLN A 74 17.55 -12.76 11.27
N ASN A 75 18.22 -13.67 10.57
CA ASN A 75 19.64 -13.57 10.30
C ASN A 75 19.97 -12.47 9.28
N GLU A 76 19.12 -12.28 8.27
CA GLU A 76 19.28 -11.19 7.28
C GLU A 76 18.98 -9.80 7.91
N ARG A 77 17.95 -9.69 8.76
CA ARG A 77 17.61 -8.42 9.46
C ARG A 77 18.62 -8.00 10.52
N LYS A 78 19.41 -8.92 11.09
CA LYS A 78 20.50 -8.58 12.02
C LYS A 78 21.70 -7.98 11.28
N GLN A 79 22.00 -8.41 10.05
CA GLN A 79 23.14 -7.89 9.30
C GLN A 79 22.91 -6.45 8.81
N GLU A 80 21.71 -6.10 8.31
CA GLU A 80 21.41 -4.72 7.89
C GLU A 80 21.29 -3.73 9.07
N LYS A 81 20.82 -4.16 10.25
CA LYS A 81 20.77 -3.29 11.43
C LYS A 81 22.15 -3.00 12.01
N THR A 82 23.07 -3.96 11.98
CA THR A 82 24.42 -3.76 12.52
C THR A 82 25.22 -2.74 11.68
N THR A 83 25.04 -2.72 10.35
CA THR A 83 25.70 -1.75 9.47
C THR A 83 25.08 -0.34 9.57
N ARG A 84 23.74 -0.23 9.68
CA ARG A 84 23.05 1.07 9.83
C ARG A 84 23.24 1.68 11.22
N GLU A 85 23.19 0.89 12.29
CA GLU A 85 23.44 1.36 13.66
C GLU A 85 24.91 1.77 13.87
N ALA A 86 25.87 1.14 13.18
CA ALA A 86 27.26 1.58 13.16
C ALA A 86 27.44 2.95 12.48
N ASP A 87 26.70 3.20 11.38
CA ASP A 87 26.78 4.46 10.63
C ASP A 87 26.16 5.65 11.41
N TYR A 88 24.99 5.46 12.03
CA TYR A 88 24.37 6.48 12.89
C TYR A 88 25.11 6.65 14.23
N GLY A 89 25.70 5.58 14.76
CA GLY A 89 26.51 5.59 15.97
C GLY A 89 27.81 6.37 15.81
N ALA A 90 28.54 6.14 14.70
CA ALA A 90 29.77 6.87 14.38
C ALA A 90 29.51 8.37 14.16
N LEU A 91 28.43 8.74 13.47
CA LEU A 91 28.05 10.14 13.24
C LEU A 91 27.65 10.86 14.56
N SER A 92 26.96 10.16 15.46
CA SER A 92 26.62 10.64 16.80
C SER A 92 27.86 10.85 17.68
N VAL A 93 28.80 9.90 17.67
CA VAL A 93 30.08 10.02 18.39
C VAL A 93 30.91 11.16 17.82
N MET A 94 30.99 11.30 16.49
CA MET A 94 31.69 12.42 15.85
C MET A 94 31.07 13.77 16.19
N ASN A 95 29.75 13.88 16.22
CA ASN A 95 29.07 15.10 16.63
C ASN A 95 29.33 15.45 18.10
N LYS A 96 29.38 14.45 19.00
CA LYS A 96 29.75 14.68 20.40
C LYS A 96 31.22 15.08 20.56
N ILE A 97 32.14 14.48 19.81
CA ILE A 97 33.56 14.85 19.83
C ILE A 97 33.75 16.28 19.33
N ASN A 98 33.08 16.67 18.24
CA ASN A 98 33.12 18.04 17.75
C ASN A 98 32.55 19.03 18.76
N ALA A 99 31.46 18.68 19.45
CA ALA A 99 30.89 19.53 20.51
C ALA A 99 31.87 19.71 21.68
N ILE A 100 32.62 18.68 22.06
CA ILE A 100 33.66 18.76 23.09
C ILE A 100 34.84 19.60 22.61
N MET A 101 35.29 19.42 21.36
CA MET A 101 36.38 20.21 20.78
C MET A 101 36.05 21.71 20.70
N ASN A 102 34.79 22.07 20.45
CA ASN A 102 34.33 23.46 20.45
C ASN A 102 34.26 24.12 21.83
N ILE A 103 34.41 23.37 22.93
CA ILE A 103 34.46 23.91 24.29
C ILE A 103 35.91 24.28 24.68
N PHE A 104 36.90 23.72 23.98
CA PHE A 104 38.33 23.93 24.26
C PHE A 104 39.02 24.85 23.24
N ASN A 105 38.26 25.59 22.42
CA ASN A 105 38.74 26.63 21.50
C ASN A 105 38.14 27.99 21.86
#